data_AF-X1S4E1-F1
#
_entry.id   AF-X1S4E1-F1
#
_cell.length_a   1.000
_cell.length_b   1.000
_cell.length_c   1.000
_cell.angle_alpha   90.00
_cell.angle_beta   90.00
_cell.angle_gamma   90.00
#
_symmetry.space_group_name_H-M   'P 1'
#
loop_
_entity.id
_entity.type
_entity.pdbx_description
1 polymer ?
#
loop_
_entity_poly.entity_id
_entity_poly.type
_entity_poly.pdbx_seq_one_letter_code
_entity_poly.pdbx_strand_id
1 'polypeptide(L)' 'MSFPFTKARLNLTFVFAEQRRRDRDNLLATFKPGLDAIVDAGLLLDDDSEHLDIGKVDILVDPERTPLTLIDLEQM' A
#
# COMPACT_ATOMS: atom_id res chain seq x y z
N MET A 1 0.64 23.11 7.09
CA MET A 1 1.25 21.84 7.51
C MET A 1 2.25 21.45 6.43
N SER A 2 3.36 20.82 6.80
CA SER A 2 4.34 20.29 5.83
C SER A 2 4.18 18.78 5.80
N PHE A 3 3.90 18.22 4.63
CA PHE A 3 3.86 16.77 4.42
C PHE A 3 5.26 16.28 4.01
N PRO A 4 5.68 15.08 4.43
CA PRO A 4 6.98 14.52 4.04
C PRO A 4 7.02 14.17 2.55
N PHE A 5 5.87 13.86 1.94
CA PHE A 5 5.74 13.63 0.51
C PHE A 5 4.80 14.64 -0.14
N THR A 6 5.21 15.25 -1.25
CA THR A 6 4.33 16.07 -2.11
C THR A 6 3.56 15.20 -3.10
N LYS A 7 4.25 14.21 -3.65
CA LYS A 7 3.71 13.13 -4.48
C LYS A 7 4.51 11.87 -4.19
N ALA A 8 3.85 10.73 -4.03
CA ALA A 8 4.54 9.46 -3.79
C ALA A 8 4.00 8.34 -4.68
N ARG A 9 4.87 7.36 -4.95
CA ARG A 9 4.47 6.07 -5.49
C ARG A 9 4.32 5.06 -4.36
N LEU A 10 3.16 4.41 -4.30
CA LEU A 10 2.86 3.35 -3.34
C LEU A 10 3.09 1.98 -3.95
N ASN A 11 3.97 1.19 -3.35
CA ASN A 11 4.09 -0.24 -3.62
C ASN A 11 3.56 -1.04 -2.43
N LEU A 12 2.75 -2.05 -2.70
CA LEU A 12 2.14 -2.93 -1.69
C LEU A 12 2.64 -4.35 -1.86
N THR A 13 3.06 -4.99 -0.77
CA THR A 13 3.29 -6.43 -0.72
C THR A 13 2.43 -7.07 0.36
N PHE A 14 1.49 -7.92 -0.05
CA PHE A 14 0.66 -8.69 0.87
C PHE A 14 1.33 -10.02 1.18
N VAL A 15 1.62 -10.24 2.46
CA VAL A 15 2.25 -11.48 2.94
C VAL A 15 1.19 -12.41 3.51
N PHE A 16 1.13 -13.65 3.02
CA PHE A 16 0.23 -14.68 3.51
C PHE A 16 1.00 -15.95 3.89
N ALA A 17 0.55 -16.66 4.91
CA ALA A 17 1.12 -17.96 5.28
C ALA A 17 0.82 -19.07 4.25
N GLU A 18 -0.30 -18.94 3.54
CA GLU A 18 -0.79 -19.96 2.62
C GLU A 18 -0.90 -19.46 1.19
N GLN A 19 -0.45 -20.32 0.27
CA GLN A 19 -0.66 -20.11 -1.16
C GLN A 19 -2.12 -20.36 -1.53
N ARG A 20 -2.82 -19.29 -1.91
CA ARG A 20 -4.18 -19.34 -2.46
C ARG A 20 -4.26 -18.40 -3.65
N ARG A 21 -5.16 -18.69 -4.58
CA ARG A 21 -5.49 -17.76 -5.65
C ARG A 21 -6.07 -16.48 -5.04
N ARG A 22 -5.39 -15.37 -5.25
CA ARG A 22 -5.79 -14.03 -4.82
C ARG A 22 -5.59 -13.09 -6.00
N ASP A 23 -6.56 -12.23 -6.21
CA ASP A 23 -6.53 -11.23 -7.26
C ASP A 23 -5.90 -9.94 -6.72
N ARG A 24 -5.01 -9.32 -7.49
CA ARG A 24 -4.25 -8.13 -7.04
C ARG A 24 -5.13 -6.90 -6.94
N ASP A 25 -6.08 -6.74 -7.85
CA ASP A 25 -6.98 -5.59 -7.87
C ASP A 25 -7.94 -5.67 -6.67
N ASN A 26 -8.40 -6.87 -6.33
CA ASN A 26 -9.19 -7.08 -5.11
C ASN A 26 -8.38 -6.78 -3.84
N LEU A 27 -7.10 -7.14 -3.79
CA LEU A 27 -6.24 -6.83 -2.63
C LEU A 27 -6.01 -5.33 -2.51
N LEU A 28 -5.75 -4.64 -3.62
CA LEU A 28 -5.63 -3.19 -3.65
C LEU A 28 -6.93 -2.52 -3.18
N ALA A 29 -8.08 -2.95 -3.71
CA ALA A 29 -9.38 -2.43 -3.29
C ALA A 29 -9.65 -2.67 -1.78
N THR A 30 -9.25 -3.84 -1.27
CA THR A 30 -9.36 -4.18 0.16
C THR A 30 -8.47 -3.26 1.02
N PHE A 31 -7.38 -2.75 0.47
CA PHE A 31 -6.45 -1.87 1.15
C PHE A 31 -6.88 -0.40 1.17
N LYS A 32 -8.06 -0.03 0.66
CA LYS A 32 -8.55 1.36 0.70
C LYS A 32 -8.42 2.05 2.09
N PRO A 33 -8.77 1.40 3.22
CA PRO A 33 -8.57 1.99 4.54
C PRO A 33 -7.08 2.28 4.86
N GLY A 34 -6.15 1.54 4.26
CA GLY A 34 -4.72 1.80 4.35
C GLY A 34 -4.28 3.04 3.56
N LEU A 35 -4.95 3.35 2.44
CA LEU A 35 -4.76 4.62 1.73
C LEU A 35 -5.22 5.80 2.59
N ASP A 36 -6.41 5.68 3.18
CA ASP A 36 -6.94 6.68 4.12
C ASP A 36 -5.97 6.90 5.29
N ALA A 37 -5.43 5.81 5.84
CA ALA A 37 -4.47 5.86 6.94
C ALA A 37 -3.15 6.57 6.60
N ILE A 38 -2.70 6.54 5.33
CA ILE A 38 -1.49 7.27 4.89
C ILE A 38 -1.71 8.78 4.97
N VAL A 39 -2.91 9.24 4.56
CA VAL A 39 -3.30 10.66 4.66
C VAL A 39 -3.55 11.05 6.11
N ASP A 40 -4.27 10.23 6.88
CA ASP A 40 -4.55 10.49 8.30
C ASP A 40 -3.27 10.51 9.16
N ALA A 41 -2.25 9.75 8.76
CA ALA A 41 -0.92 9.78 9.38
C ALA A 41 -0.10 11.04 9.02
N GLY A 42 -0.61 11.87 8.10
CA GLY A 42 0.05 13.09 7.65
C GLY A 42 1.26 12.84 6.75
N LEU A 43 1.33 11.68 6.07
CA LEU A 43 2.42 11.37 5.15
C LEU A 43 2.24 12.05 3.79
N LEU A 44 0.99 12.19 3.35
CA LEU A 44 0.58 12.84 2.11
C LEU A 44 -0.57 13.81 2.37
N LEU A 45 -0.75 14.76 1.46
CA LEU A 45 -1.87 15.69 1.51
C LEU A 45 -3.21 15.00 1.20
N ASP A 46 -3.24 14.13 0.18
CA ASP A 46 -4.43 13.41 -0.28
C ASP A 46 -4.02 12.06 -0.94
N ASP A 47 -4.99 11.17 -1.18
CA ASP A 47 -4.79 9.88 -1.85
C ASP A 47 -5.24 9.87 -3.34
N ASP A 48 -5.52 11.06 -3.89
CA ASP A 48 -5.85 11.26 -5.29
C ASP A 48 -4.66 10.98 -6.24
N SER A 49 -4.92 10.97 -7.55
CA SER A 49 -3.88 10.74 -8.57
C SER A 49 -2.83 11.85 -8.69
N GLU A 50 -3.09 13.04 -8.15
CA GLU A 50 -2.12 14.13 -8.14
C GLU A 50 -1.04 13.88 -7.08
N HIS A 51 -1.41 13.30 -5.94
CA HIS A 51 -0.55 13.09 -4.77
C HIS A 51 -0.06 11.63 -4.61
N LEU A 52 -0.81 10.64 -5.09
CA LEU A 52 -0.51 9.23 -4.92
C LEU A 52 -0.62 8.44 -6.23
N ASP A 53 0.48 7.79 -6.62
CA ASP A 53 0.55 6.85 -7.75
C ASP A 53 0.58 5.42 -7.23
N ILE A 54 -0.30 4.55 -7.73
CA ILE A 54 -0.29 3.13 -7.37
C ILE A 54 0.75 2.41 -8.24
N GLY A 55 1.82 1.95 -7.61
CA GLY A 55 2.87 1.15 -8.21
C GLY A 55 2.54 -0.34 -8.24
N LYS A 56 3.42 -1.15 -7.66
CA LYS A 56 3.29 -2.61 -7.68
C LYS A 56 2.35 -3.10 -6.58
N VAL A 57 1.60 -4.14 -6.91
CA VAL A 57 0.82 -4.92 -5.95
C VAL A 57 1.29 -6.36 -6.01
N ASP A 58 2.10 -6.75 -5.03
CA ASP A 58 2.73 -8.05 -4.96
C ASP A 58 2.15 -8.93 -3.85
N ILE A 59 2.32 -10.22 -4.03
CA ILE A 59 1.88 -11.25 -3.09
C ILE A 59 3.10 -12.10 -2.75
N LEU A 60 3.43 -12.13 -1.47
CA LEU A 60 4.46 -13.00 -0.93
C LEU A 60 3.79 -14.12 -0.13
N VAL A 61 4.23 -15.35 -0.32
CA VAL A 61 3.83 -16.48 0.52
C VAL A 61 4.99 -16.82 1.44
N ASP A 62 4.76 -16.66 2.74
CA ASP A 62 5.75 -16.93 3.78
C ASP A 62 5.07 -17.70 4.93
N PRO A 63 5.20 -19.03 4.96
CA PRO A 63 4.53 -19.88 5.95
C PRO A 63 4.94 -19.63 7.39
N GLU A 64 6.13 -19.06 7.63
CA GLU A 64 6.68 -18.83 8.96
C GLU A 64 6.30 -17.45 9.51
N ARG A 65 5.80 -16.56 8.67
CA ARG A 65 5.50 -15.17 9.01
C ARG A 65 4.02 -14.92 9.20
N THR A 66 3.69 -14.13 10.22
CA THR A 66 2.31 -13.64 10.43
C THR A 66 1.86 -12.79 9.24
N PRO A 67 0.58 -12.90 8.80
CA PRO A 67 0.06 -12.06 7.73
C PRO A 67 0.25 -10.58 8.01
N LEU A 68 0.78 -9.86 7.02
CA LEU A 68 1.01 -8.42 7.09
C LEU A 68 1.06 -7.82 5.70
N THR A 69 0.92 -6.50 5.65
CA THR A 69 1.08 -5.71 4.44
C THR A 69 2.30 -4.82 4.59
N LEU A 70 3.26 -4.98 3.67
CA LEU A 70 4.37 -4.04 3.55
C LEU A 70 3.92 -2.88 2.67
N ILE A 71 4.11 -1.67 3.20
CA ILE A 71 3.79 -0.40 2.55
C ILE A 71 5.11 0.28 2.26
N ASP A 72 5.40 0.51 0.98
CA ASP A 72 6.58 1.25 0.54
C ASP A 72 6.12 2.51 -0.20
N LEU A 73 6.61 3.67 0.27
CA LEU A 73 6.29 4.99 -0.26
C LEU A 73 7.58 5.63 -0.78
N GLU A 74 7.65 5.79 -2.09
CA GLU A 74 8.78 6.42 -2.78
C GLU A 74 8.41 7.84 -3.21
N GLN A 75 9.26 8.83 -2.89
CA GLN A 75 9.08 10.20 -3.37
C GLN A 75 9.23 10.24 -4.91
N MET A 76 8.29 10.91 -5.57
CA MET A 76 8.31 11.17 -7.02
C MET A 76 8.87 12.54 -7.39
#